data_AF-I7M684-F1
#
_entry.id   AF-I7M684-F1
#
_cell.length_a   1.000
_cell.length_b   1.000
_cell.length_c   1.000
_cell.angle_alpha   90.00
_cell.angle_beta   90.00
_cell.angle_gamma   90.00
#
_symmetry.space_group_name_H-M   'P 1'
#
loop_
_entity.id
_entity.type
_entity.pdbx_description
1 polymer ?
#
loop_
_entity_poly.entity_id
_entity_poly.type
_entity_poly.pdbx_seq_one_letter_code
_entity_poly.pdbx_strand_id
1 'polypeptide(L)'
;MDSQQEKYLHSLEDLHNLNFNVLKKLQINQNSSKKEQFKFKYLEDCILKSENLEELNLSFDKSFVDDNFFEDIISTIGNSTSLKSLSLSFELNQITSKGIMSLDSNQKCFKKLKKLELFLNSNKLEDKALEYFSQFILGCSSLETINLIFNNNKISDEGIKFIQQSIPKLQNIKKIVLFLSGTFVTEKGFSGLVNSFSQCQNLQNLHLQLIKVPLKLCESKDSFDFYCYKNLYQLTLNLDQLKLKQKELEQFAKYLKIQQSIRYLKLTISNYYYYQAEKKQTQLIILNNIYKIKRLVFKFLLV
;
A
#
# COMPACT_ATOMS: atom_id res chain seq x y z
N MET A 1 26.89 -20.67 -11.84
CA MET A 1 25.89 -20.26 -12.85
C MET A 1 24.68 -19.54 -12.24
N ASP A 2 24.34 -19.73 -10.96
CA ASP A 2 23.20 -19.04 -10.32
C ASP A 2 23.42 -17.56 -9.95
N SER A 3 24.67 -17.10 -9.78
CA SER A 3 24.98 -15.76 -9.27
C SER A 3 24.68 -14.59 -10.23
N GLN A 4 24.18 -14.86 -11.45
CA GLN A 4 23.83 -13.83 -12.42
C GLN A 4 22.32 -13.62 -12.61
N GLN A 5 21.46 -14.54 -12.14
CA GLN A 5 20.01 -14.40 -12.33
C GLN A 5 19.39 -13.35 -11.39
N GLU A 6 20.02 -13.10 -10.25
CA GLU A 6 19.58 -12.12 -9.26
C GLU A 6 20.72 -11.13 -8.99
N LYS A 7 20.45 -9.84 -9.11
CA LYS A 7 21.43 -8.78 -8.87
C LYS A 7 20.92 -7.75 -7.88
N TYR A 8 21.80 -7.38 -6.96
CA TYR A 8 21.61 -6.34 -5.98
C TYR A 8 22.71 -5.31 -6.18
N LEU A 9 22.32 -4.10 -6.56
CA LEU A 9 23.22 -3.01 -6.95
C LEU A 9 22.96 -1.77 -6.09
N HIS A 10 23.94 -0.89 -6.03
CA HIS A 10 23.87 0.35 -5.25
C HIS A 10 23.80 1.61 -6.12
N SER A 11 24.05 1.48 -7.42
CA SER A 11 23.88 2.54 -8.40
C SER A 11 23.35 1.99 -9.72
N LEU A 12 22.62 2.82 -10.47
CA LEU A 12 22.33 2.58 -11.89
C LEU A 12 23.59 2.38 -12.71
N GLU A 13 24.72 2.95 -12.29
CA GLU A 13 26.00 2.76 -12.96
C GLU A 13 26.46 1.31 -12.95
N ASP A 14 26.19 0.56 -11.88
CA ASP A 14 26.66 -0.82 -11.72
C ASP A 14 26.08 -1.76 -12.80
N LEU A 15 25.04 -1.34 -13.51
CA LEU A 15 24.42 -2.06 -14.62
C LEU A 15 25.36 -2.25 -15.82
N HIS A 16 26.37 -1.40 -16.02
CA HIS A 16 27.23 -1.42 -17.22
C HIS A 16 27.99 -2.73 -17.44
N ASN A 17 28.20 -3.52 -16.38
CA ASN A 17 28.96 -4.78 -16.42
C ASN A 17 28.08 -6.04 -16.40
N LEU A 18 26.75 -5.89 -16.51
CA LEU A 18 25.84 -7.02 -16.39
C LEU A 18 25.47 -7.64 -17.73
N ASN A 19 25.32 -8.98 -17.71
CA ASN A 19 24.67 -9.71 -18.77
C ASN A 19 23.16 -9.74 -18.52
N PHE A 20 22.40 -8.95 -19.29
CA PHE A 20 20.96 -8.78 -19.13
C PHE A 20 20.15 -10.03 -19.54
N ASN A 21 20.67 -10.88 -20.43
CA ASN A 21 19.92 -12.01 -20.98
C ASN A 21 19.55 -13.07 -19.93
N VAL A 22 20.35 -13.18 -18.88
CA VAL A 22 20.16 -14.16 -17.79
C VAL A 22 19.48 -13.54 -16.56
N LEU A 23 19.27 -12.22 -16.55
CA LEU A 23 18.76 -11.49 -15.39
C LEU A 23 17.26 -11.76 -15.22
N LYS A 24 16.88 -12.28 -14.06
CA LYS A 24 15.49 -12.52 -13.66
C LYS A 24 15.01 -11.58 -12.58
N LYS A 25 15.91 -11.18 -11.67
CA LYS A 25 15.61 -10.23 -10.60
C LYS A 25 16.68 -9.16 -10.51
N LEU A 26 16.25 -7.92 -10.43
CA LEU A 26 17.11 -6.77 -10.28
C LEU A 26 16.63 -5.91 -9.13
N GLN A 27 17.54 -5.65 -8.20
CA GLN A 27 17.35 -4.66 -7.16
C GLN A 27 18.44 -3.60 -7.26
N ILE A 28 18.03 -2.34 -7.28
CA ILE A 28 18.93 -1.19 -7.23
C ILE A 28 18.49 -0.28 -6.09
N ASN A 29 19.40 -0.01 -5.16
CA ASN A 29 19.19 0.95 -4.08
C ASN A 29 20.20 2.09 -4.25
N GLN A 30 19.77 3.14 -4.95
CA GLN A 30 20.55 4.35 -5.16
C GLN A 30 19.94 5.51 -4.36
N ASN A 31 20.08 5.41 -3.04
CA ASN A 31 19.64 6.45 -2.12
C ASN A 31 20.79 7.44 -1.88
N SER A 32 20.66 8.67 -2.37
CA SER A 32 21.70 9.69 -2.24
C SER A 32 21.18 11.01 -1.69
N SER A 33 21.77 11.50 -0.60
CA SER A 33 21.45 12.82 -0.05
C SER A 33 22.08 13.98 -0.84
N LYS A 34 22.58 13.74 -2.05
CA LYS A 34 23.11 14.76 -2.96
C LYS A 34 22.33 14.73 -4.26
N LYS A 35 22.21 15.89 -4.91
CA LYS A 35 21.66 15.96 -6.27
C LYS A 35 22.66 15.32 -7.22
N GLU A 36 22.37 14.10 -7.66
CA GLU A 36 23.20 13.34 -8.59
C GLU A 36 22.68 13.46 -10.03
N GLN A 37 23.58 13.35 -10.99
CA GLN A 37 23.20 13.07 -12.37
C GLN A 37 23.08 11.55 -12.52
N PHE A 38 21.85 11.07 -12.72
CA PHE A 38 21.59 9.65 -12.85
C PHE A 38 21.82 9.20 -14.29
N LYS A 39 22.56 8.10 -14.48
CA LYS A 39 22.82 7.53 -15.80
C LYS A 39 21.69 6.60 -16.22
N PHE A 40 20.53 7.19 -16.52
CA PHE A 40 19.30 6.51 -16.93
C PHE A 40 19.46 5.54 -18.10
N LYS A 41 20.36 5.86 -19.04
CA LYS A 41 20.65 5.01 -20.20
C LYS A 41 20.95 3.56 -19.82
N TYR A 42 21.63 3.32 -18.70
CA TYR A 42 21.93 1.95 -18.28
C TYR A 42 20.68 1.20 -17.82
N LEU A 43 19.74 1.87 -17.15
CA LEU A 43 18.45 1.28 -16.80
C LEU A 43 17.65 0.98 -18.06
N GLU A 44 17.59 1.92 -18.99
CA GLU A 44 16.90 1.73 -20.26
C GLU A 44 17.46 0.55 -21.05
N ASP A 45 18.79 0.48 -21.22
CA ASP A 45 19.47 -0.65 -21.84
C ASP A 45 19.14 -1.97 -21.14
N CYS A 46 19.15 -1.98 -19.80
CA CYS A 46 18.83 -3.15 -19.01
C CYS A 46 17.38 -3.61 -19.27
N ILE A 47 16.40 -2.70 -19.20
CA ILE A 47 14.98 -3.05 -19.38
C ILE A 47 14.70 -3.54 -20.80
N LEU A 48 15.24 -2.87 -21.82
CA LEU A 48 15.01 -3.22 -23.23
C LEU A 48 15.64 -4.56 -23.62
N LYS A 49 16.81 -4.89 -23.04
CA LYS A 49 17.56 -6.10 -23.40
C LYS A 49 17.22 -7.30 -22.51
N SER A 50 16.56 -7.10 -21.37
CA SER A 50 16.22 -8.20 -20.46
C SER A 50 14.92 -8.89 -20.88
N GLU A 51 15.02 -10.01 -21.59
CA GLU A 51 13.85 -10.82 -21.95
C GLU A 51 13.23 -11.54 -20.74
N ASN A 52 14.04 -11.84 -19.72
CA ASN A 52 13.68 -12.70 -18.59
C ASN A 52 13.49 -11.97 -17.25
N LEU A 53 13.55 -10.62 -17.22
CA LEU A 53 13.44 -9.85 -15.99
C LEU A 53 12.00 -9.88 -15.44
N GLU A 54 11.78 -10.70 -14.42
CA GLU A 54 10.46 -10.89 -13.81
C GLU A 54 10.24 -9.99 -12.58
N GLU A 55 11.30 -9.59 -11.89
CA GLU A 55 11.24 -8.76 -10.69
C GLU A 55 12.19 -7.57 -10.77
N LEU A 56 11.63 -6.38 -10.57
CA LEU A 56 12.40 -5.13 -10.53
C LEU A 56 12.06 -4.36 -9.25
N ASN A 57 13.10 -4.09 -8.47
CA ASN A 57 13.03 -3.34 -7.22
C ASN A 57 13.95 -2.12 -7.33
N LEU A 58 13.39 -0.92 -7.41
CA LEU A 58 14.17 0.33 -7.47
C LEU A 58 13.89 1.17 -6.23
N SER A 59 14.95 1.66 -5.59
CA SER A 59 14.88 2.58 -4.45
C SER A 59 15.76 3.80 -4.74
N PHE A 60 15.13 4.97 -4.68
CA PHE A 60 15.71 6.30 -4.79
C PHE A 60 15.18 7.19 -3.66
N ASP A 61 15.14 6.67 -2.45
CA ASP A 61 14.67 7.39 -1.28
C ASP A 61 15.64 8.53 -0.94
N LYS A 62 15.10 9.66 -0.46
CA LYS A 62 15.87 10.85 -0.07
C LYS A 62 16.83 11.35 -1.16
N SER A 63 16.46 11.19 -2.44
CA SER A 63 17.34 11.38 -3.60
C SER A 63 17.02 12.59 -4.47
N PHE A 64 16.28 13.56 -3.92
CA PHE A 64 15.84 14.77 -4.62
C PHE A 64 15.07 14.49 -5.92
N VAL A 65 14.40 13.33 -5.99
CA VAL A 65 13.58 12.93 -7.14
C VAL A 65 12.41 13.88 -7.30
N ASP A 66 12.22 14.38 -8.51
CA ASP A 66 11.08 15.21 -8.92
C ASP A 66 10.16 14.43 -9.89
N ASP A 67 9.13 15.11 -10.40
CA ASP A 67 8.14 14.51 -11.29
C ASP A 67 8.74 13.99 -12.59
N ASN A 68 9.70 14.73 -13.18
CA ASN A 68 10.32 14.36 -14.45
C ASN A 68 11.17 13.10 -14.29
N PHE A 69 11.97 13.04 -13.20
CA PHE A 69 12.74 11.84 -12.90
C PHE A 69 11.85 10.61 -12.71
N PHE A 70 10.75 10.76 -11.97
CA PHE A 70 9.81 9.66 -11.76
C PHE A 70 9.16 9.23 -13.08
N GLU A 71 8.78 10.17 -13.94
CA GLU A 71 8.25 9.90 -15.29
C GLU A 71 9.27 9.15 -16.17
N ASP A 72 10.55 9.54 -16.14
CA ASP A 72 11.63 8.85 -16.86
C ASP A 72 11.76 7.39 -16.39
N ILE A 73 11.67 7.14 -15.07
CA ILE A 73 11.67 5.77 -14.52
C ILE A 73 10.45 4.99 -15.04
N ILE A 74 9.24 5.55 -14.93
CA ILE A 74 8.01 4.85 -15.30
C ILE A 74 7.95 4.55 -16.79
N SER A 75 8.30 5.51 -17.64
CA SER A 75 8.38 5.33 -19.09
C SER A 75 9.40 4.26 -19.47
N THR A 76 10.58 4.27 -18.83
CA THR A 76 11.61 3.25 -19.04
C THR A 76 11.12 1.85 -18.69
N ILE A 77 10.54 1.69 -17.49
CA ILE A 77 10.06 0.38 -17.02
C ILE A 77 8.83 -0.08 -17.81
N GLY A 78 8.02 0.85 -18.32
CA GLY A 78 6.88 0.58 -19.20
C GLY A 78 7.26 -0.17 -20.48
N ASN A 79 8.53 -0.16 -20.89
CA ASN A 79 9.00 -0.95 -22.03
C ASN A 79 9.24 -2.44 -21.70
N SER A 80 9.16 -2.84 -20.43
CA SER A 80 9.31 -4.24 -20.07
C SER A 80 8.13 -5.09 -20.53
N THR A 81 8.41 -6.28 -21.04
CA THR A 81 7.40 -7.24 -21.49
C THR A 81 7.24 -8.47 -20.59
N SER A 82 8.11 -8.61 -19.57
CA SER A 82 8.26 -9.81 -18.75
C SER A 82 8.01 -9.58 -17.25
N LEU A 83 7.95 -8.32 -16.78
CA LEU A 83 7.76 -8.01 -15.36
C LEU A 83 6.47 -8.59 -14.77
N LYS A 84 6.65 -9.29 -13.65
CA LYS A 84 5.59 -9.85 -12.80
C LYS A 84 5.56 -9.21 -11.41
N SER A 85 6.69 -8.67 -10.95
CA SER A 85 6.81 -7.97 -9.67
C SER A 85 7.54 -6.65 -9.85
N LEU A 86 6.94 -5.56 -9.39
CA LEU A 86 7.51 -4.23 -9.43
C LEU A 86 7.45 -3.62 -8.03
N SER A 87 8.59 -3.19 -7.52
CA SER A 87 8.71 -2.47 -6.26
C SER A 87 9.44 -1.15 -6.51
N LEU A 88 8.78 -0.05 -6.22
CA LEU A 88 9.30 1.30 -6.42
C LEU A 88 9.28 2.06 -5.10
N SER A 89 10.45 2.45 -4.62
CA SER A 89 10.62 3.25 -3.41
C SER A 89 11.21 4.61 -3.74
N PHE A 90 10.43 5.65 -3.44
CA PHE A 90 10.76 7.05 -3.67
C PHE A 90 10.38 7.88 -2.44
N GLU A 91 10.63 7.36 -1.26
CA GLU A 91 10.30 8.03 0.00
C GLU A 91 11.13 9.30 0.19
N LEU A 92 10.54 10.33 0.81
CA LEU A 92 11.19 11.58 1.17
C LEU A 92 11.78 12.32 -0.06
N ASN A 93 10.97 12.46 -1.10
CA ASN A 93 11.30 13.15 -2.35
C ASN A 93 10.32 14.30 -2.65
N GLN A 94 10.33 14.82 -3.87
CA GLN A 94 9.52 15.97 -4.30
C GLN A 94 8.46 15.61 -5.35
N ILE A 95 8.09 14.33 -5.45
CA ILE A 95 7.08 13.86 -6.39
C ILE A 95 5.72 14.45 -6.02
N THR A 96 5.03 14.99 -7.01
CA THR A 96 3.68 15.52 -6.93
C THR A 96 2.71 14.59 -7.67
N SER A 97 1.42 14.94 -7.68
CA SER A 97 0.43 14.23 -8.49
C SER A 97 0.77 14.20 -9.99
N LYS A 98 1.60 15.14 -10.50
CA LYS A 98 2.04 15.15 -11.90
C LYS A 98 2.96 13.97 -12.22
N GLY A 99 3.94 13.67 -11.35
CA GLY A 99 4.80 12.50 -11.54
C GLY A 99 3.98 11.21 -11.59
N ILE A 100 2.97 11.08 -10.72
CA ILE A 100 2.08 9.90 -10.69
C ILE A 100 1.21 9.76 -11.94
N MET A 101 0.92 10.85 -12.66
CA MET A 101 0.21 10.81 -13.94
C MET A 101 0.91 9.92 -14.98
N SER A 102 2.25 9.79 -14.92
CA SER A 102 3.02 8.90 -15.80
C SER A 102 2.65 7.42 -15.67
N LEU A 103 2.10 6.99 -14.53
CA LEU A 103 1.60 5.63 -14.36
C LEU A 103 0.36 5.39 -15.23
N ASP A 104 -0.58 6.34 -15.22
CA ASP A 104 -1.83 6.25 -15.99
C ASP A 104 -1.54 6.16 -17.51
N SER A 105 -0.63 7.00 -18.01
CA SER A 105 -0.23 6.96 -19.43
C SER A 105 0.40 5.61 -19.86
N ASN A 106 0.97 4.86 -18.91
CA ASN A 106 1.62 3.56 -19.15
C ASN A 106 0.80 2.34 -18.69
N GLN A 107 -0.48 2.52 -18.36
CA GLN A 107 -1.31 1.45 -17.76
C GLN A 107 -1.38 0.14 -18.57
N LYS A 108 -1.19 0.19 -19.90
CA LYS A 108 -1.25 -0.99 -20.77
C LYS A 108 0.00 -1.87 -20.69
N CYS A 109 1.11 -1.35 -20.17
CA CYS A 109 2.40 -2.04 -20.15
C CYS A 109 2.49 -3.12 -19.07
N PHE A 110 1.68 -3.01 -18.00
CA PHE A 110 1.83 -3.81 -16.79
C PHE A 110 0.78 -4.93 -16.65
N LYS A 111 0.25 -5.43 -17.77
CA LYS A 111 -0.82 -6.47 -17.76
C LYS A 111 -0.42 -7.79 -17.08
N LYS A 112 0.87 -8.14 -17.10
CA LYS A 112 1.42 -9.36 -16.46
C LYS A 112 1.79 -9.15 -15.00
N LEU A 113 1.71 -7.92 -14.50
CA LEU A 113 2.12 -7.58 -13.14
C LEU A 113 1.19 -8.26 -12.14
N LYS A 114 1.78 -9.09 -11.27
CA LYS A 114 1.11 -9.80 -10.18
C LYS A 114 1.32 -9.12 -8.84
N LYS A 115 2.45 -8.43 -8.67
CA LYS A 115 2.81 -7.74 -7.44
C LYS A 115 3.24 -6.31 -7.78
N LEU A 116 2.62 -5.35 -7.12
CA LEU A 116 2.99 -3.94 -7.17
C LEU A 116 3.23 -3.43 -5.74
N GLU A 117 4.40 -2.84 -5.52
CA GLU A 117 4.71 -2.11 -4.30
C GLU A 117 5.16 -0.70 -4.66
N LEU A 118 4.54 0.29 -4.03
CA LEU A 118 4.82 1.69 -4.27
C LEU A 118 4.95 2.42 -2.92
N PHE A 119 6.16 2.83 -2.60
CA PHE A 119 6.52 3.54 -1.37
C PHE A 119 6.80 5.00 -1.71
N LEU A 120 5.86 5.88 -1.40
CA LEU A 120 5.90 7.31 -1.73
C LEU A 120 5.70 8.17 -0.49
N ASN A 121 6.15 7.70 0.68
CA ASN A 121 6.06 8.44 1.93
C ASN A 121 6.71 9.81 1.83
N SER A 122 6.11 10.81 2.47
CA SER A 122 6.67 12.15 2.63
C SER A 122 7.07 12.80 1.29
N ASN A 123 6.13 12.76 0.33
CA ASN A 123 6.22 13.47 -0.94
C ASN A 123 5.20 14.63 -0.94
N LYS A 124 4.86 15.16 -2.12
CA LYS A 124 3.87 16.24 -2.31
C LYS A 124 2.63 15.71 -3.04
N LEU A 125 2.23 14.47 -2.77
CA LEU A 125 1.04 13.88 -3.40
C LEU A 125 -0.24 14.52 -2.86
N GLU A 126 -1.20 14.72 -3.76
CA GLU A 126 -2.55 15.20 -3.46
C GLU A 126 -3.58 14.21 -4.02
N ASP A 127 -4.87 14.50 -3.90
CA ASP A 127 -5.96 13.57 -4.28
C ASP A 127 -5.88 13.06 -5.73
N LYS A 128 -5.44 13.91 -6.68
CA LYS A 128 -5.24 13.52 -8.08
C LYS A 128 -4.23 12.39 -8.26
N ALA A 129 -3.25 12.25 -7.37
CA ALA A 129 -2.31 11.13 -7.44
C ALA A 129 -3.05 9.78 -7.34
N LEU A 130 -4.06 9.70 -6.48
CA LEU A 130 -4.86 8.48 -6.33
C LEU A 130 -5.83 8.27 -7.49
N GLU A 131 -6.30 9.33 -8.14
CA GLU A 131 -7.06 9.23 -9.39
C GLU A 131 -6.23 8.55 -10.49
N TYR A 132 -5.03 9.08 -10.77
CA TYR A 132 -4.11 8.52 -11.78
C TYR A 132 -3.69 7.10 -11.43
N PHE A 133 -3.34 6.86 -10.17
CA PHE A 133 -3.00 5.52 -9.69
C PHE A 133 -4.17 4.54 -9.84
N SER A 134 -5.40 4.97 -9.56
CA SER A 134 -6.59 4.14 -9.71
C SER A 134 -6.87 3.75 -11.15
N GLN A 135 -6.63 4.64 -12.12
CA GLN A 135 -6.70 4.26 -13.54
C GLN A 135 -5.61 3.24 -13.90
N PHE A 136 -4.37 3.51 -13.49
CA PHE A 136 -3.23 2.62 -13.71
C PHE A 136 -3.48 1.18 -13.26
N ILE A 137 -3.94 0.96 -12.02
CA ILE A 137 -4.15 -0.41 -11.51
C ILE A 137 -5.27 -1.16 -12.22
N LEU A 138 -6.25 -0.46 -12.84
CA LEU A 138 -7.28 -1.11 -13.66
C LEU A 138 -6.71 -1.70 -14.95
N GLY A 139 -5.60 -1.15 -15.46
CA GLY A 139 -4.83 -1.74 -16.57
C GLY A 139 -4.05 -3.00 -16.19
N CYS A 140 -3.80 -3.21 -14.89
CA CYS A 140 -3.00 -4.31 -14.35
C CYS A 140 -3.89 -5.50 -13.95
N SER A 141 -4.56 -6.13 -14.91
CA SER A 141 -5.59 -7.15 -14.67
C SER A 141 -5.13 -8.43 -13.94
N SER A 142 -3.81 -8.69 -13.89
CA SER A 142 -3.22 -9.85 -13.22
C SER A 142 -2.81 -9.59 -11.76
N LEU A 143 -3.06 -8.40 -11.21
CA LEU A 143 -2.60 -8.04 -9.86
C LEU A 143 -3.20 -8.95 -8.79
N GLU A 144 -2.31 -9.59 -8.03
CA GLU A 144 -2.61 -10.43 -6.88
C GLU A 144 -2.21 -9.76 -5.56
N THR A 145 -1.23 -8.85 -5.59
CA THR A 145 -0.73 -8.12 -4.41
C THR A 145 -0.50 -6.65 -4.72
N ILE A 146 -1.04 -5.78 -3.86
CA ILE A 146 -0.77 -4.35 -3.88
C ILE A 146 -0.29 -3.92 -2.49
N ASN A 147 0.82 -3.18 -2.45
CA ASN A 147 1.41 -2.60 -1.25
C ASN A 147 1.68 -1.10 -1.47
N LEU A 148 0.89 -0.24 -0.84
CA LEU A 148 0.93 1.21 -1.07
C LEU A 148 1.19 1.92 0.25
N ILE A 149 2.30 2.65 0.30
CA ILE A 149 2.68 3.40 1.49
C ILE A 149 2.78 4.88 1.09
N PHE A 150 1.77 5.65 1.48
CA PHE A 150 1.56 7.05 1.09
C PHE A 150 1.57 8.00 2.29
N ASN A 151 2.26 7.66 3.37
CA ASN A 151 2.27 8.44 4.59
C ASN A 151 2.78 9.88 4.34
N ASN A 152 2.35 10.84 5.16
CA ASN A 152 2.78 12.24 5.13
C ASN A 152 2.61 12.90 3.76
N ASN A 153 1.49 12.63 3.08
CA ASN A 153 1.07 13.30 1.86
C ASN A 153 -0.27 14.03 2.07
N LYS A 154 -0.65 14.91 1.14
CA LYS A 154 -1.89 15.68 1.21
C LYS A 154 -3.09 14.94 0.60
N ILE A 155 -3.21 13.65 0.89
CA ILE A 155 -4.34 12.82 0.45
C ILE A 155 -5.50 13.00 1.42
N SER A 156 -6.71 13.15 0.91
CA SER A 156 -7.96 13.30 1.67
C SER A 156 -8.95 12.19 1.33
N ASP A 157 -10.15 12.26 1.91
CA ASP A 157 -11.25 11.35 1.58
C ASP A 157 -11.61 11.38 0.08
N GLU A 158 -11.44 12.51 -0.61
CA GLU A 158 -11.72 12.62 -2.04
C GLU A 158 -10.76 11.76 -2.87
N GLY A 159 -9.46 11.79 -2.56
CA GLY A 159 -8.48 10.92 -3.22
C GLY A 159 -8.77 9.44 -2.95
N ILE A 160 -9.17 9.10 -1.72
CA ILE A 160 -9.47 7.72 -1.34
C ILE A 160 -10.69 7.14 -2.08
N LYS A 161 -11.66 7.96 -2.49
CA LYS A 161 -12.81 7.49 -3.29
C LYS A 161 -12.37 6.77 -4.57
N PHE A 162 -11.28 7.19 -5.20
CA PHE A 162 -10.77 6.52 -6.40
C PHE A 162 -10.28 5.10 -6.10
N ILE A 163 -9.59 4.91 -4.97
CA ILE A 163 -9.15 3.59 -4.49
C ILE A 163 -10.36 2.71 -4.15
N GLN A 164 -11.37 3.27 -3.49
CA GLN A 164 -12.62 2.57 -3.14
C GLN A 164 -13.36 2.05 -4.38
N GLN A 165 -13.29 2.76 -5.51
CA GLN A 165 -13.97 2.38 -6.75
C GLN A 165 -13.15 1.41 -7.61
N SER A 166 -11.82 1.48 -7.54
CA SER A 166 -10.92 0.73 -8.44
C SER A 166 -10.54 -0.65 -7.90
N ILE A 167 -10.10 -0.74 -6.64
CA ILE A 167 -9.62 -2.00 -6.07
C ILE A 167 -10.66 -3.14 -6.11
N PRO A 168 -11.97 -2.92 -5.83
CA PRO A 168 -12.97 -3.98 -5.95
C PRO A 168 -13.09 -4.61 -7.34
N LYS A 169 -12.63 -3.91 -8.39
CA LYS A 169 -12.65 -4.41 -9.77
C LYS A 169 -11.46 -5.34 -10.07
N LEU A 170 -10.46 -5.41 -9.19
CA LEU A 170 -9.30 -6.28 -9.36
C LEU A 170 -9.63 -7.71 -8.93
N GLN A 171 -10.08 -8.52 -9.88
CA GLN A 171 -10.63 -9.86 -9.62
C GLN A 171 -9.62 -10.82 -8.97
N ASN A 172 -8.32 -10.62 -9.21
CA ASN A 172 -7.26 -11.51 -8.73
C ASN A 172 -6.64 -11.08 -7.40
N ILE A 173 -7.09 -9.95 -6.80
CA ILE A 173 -6.44 -9.39 -5.63
C ILE A 173 -6.58 -10.30 -4.41
N LYS A 174 -5.45 -10.69 -3.82
CA LYS A 174 -5.34 -11.56 -2.64
C LYS A 174 -4.75 -10.84 -1.44
N LYS A 175 -3.92 -9.83 -1.68
CA LYS A 175 -3.25 -9.06 -0.62
C LYS A 175 -3.31 -7.56 -0.90
N ILE A 176 -3.79 -6.82 0.09
CA ILE A 176 -3.77 -5.35 0.11
C ILE A 176 -3.03 -4.89 1.37
N VAL A 177 -2.03 -4.04 1.17
CA VAL A 177 -1.38 -3.27 2.22
C VAL A 177 -1.52 -1.79 1.83
N LEU A 178 -2.12 -0.97 2.70
CA LEU A 178 -2.34 0.45 2.43
C LEU A 178 -2.11 1.28 3.68
N PHE A 179 -1.06 2.11 3.65
CA PHE A 179 -0.67 2.99 4.76
C PHE A 179 -0.81 4.45 4.35
N LEU A 180 -1.51 5.21 5.19
CA LEU A 180 -1.97 6.57 4.92
C LEU A 180 -1.80 7.46 6.17
N SER A 181 -0.83 7.16 7.01
CA SER A 181 -0.52 7.95 8.20
C SER A 181 -0.11 9.38 7.84
N GLY A 182 -0.53 10.38 8.63
CA GLY A 182 -0.17 11.79 8.39
C GLY A 182 -0.82 12.36 7.11
N THR A 183 -1.95 11.79 6.69
CA THR A 183 -2.79 12.31 5.60
C THR A 183 -4.07 12.96 6.18
N PHE A 184 -4.92 13.49 5.30
CA PHE A 184 -6.21 14.11 5.63
C PHE A 184 -7.40 13.15 5.46
N VAL A 185 -7.15 11.83 5.40
CA VAL A 185 -8.20 10.80 5.34
C VAL A 185 -8.90 10.73 6.69
N THR A 186 -10.22 10.90 6.71
CA THR A 186 -11.03 10.87 7.93
C THR A 186 -11.52 9.46 8.24
N GLU A 187 -12.23 9.32 9.36
CA GLU A 187 -12.96 8.09 9.69
C GLU A 187 -13.91 7.66 8.56
N LYS A 188 -14.55 8.61 7.87
CA LYS A 188 -15.44 8.31 6.75
C LYS A 188 -14.70 7.68 5.58
N GLY A 189 -13.55 8.24 5.19
CA GLY A 189 -12.70 7.66 4.15
C GLY A 189 -12.20 6.27 4.50
N PHE A 190 -11.81 6.06 5.76
CA PHE A 190 -11.39 4.75 6.25
C PHE A 190 -12.50 3.71 6.23
N SER A 191 -13.68 4.04 6.75
CA SER A 191 -14.85 3.16 6.72
C SER A 191 -15.22 2.79 5.28
N GLY A 192 -15.17 3.76 4.36
CA GLY A 192 -15.38 3.49 2.94
C GLY A 192 -14.34 2.55 2.33
N LEU A 193 -13.05 2.64 2.74
CA LEU A 193 -12.02 1.68 2.31
C LEU A 193 -12.34 0.26 2.81
N VAL A 194 -12.61 0.12 4.10
CA VAL A 194 -12.95 -1.19 4.70
C VAL A 194 -14.19 -1.79 4.03
N ASN A 195 -15.21 -0.98 3.76
CA ASN A 195 -16.42 -1.45 3.09
C ASN A 195 -16.13 -1.85 1.64
N SER A 196 -15.37 -1.04 0.88
CA SER A 196 -15.01 -1.36 -0.51
C SER A 196 -14.18 -2.63 -0.63
N PHE A 197 -13.17 -2.82 0.22
CA PHE A 197 -12.30 -4.00 0.17
C PHE A 197 -13.02 -5.29 0.57
N SER A 198 -14.14 -5.21 1.29
CA SER A 198 -14.99 -6.38 1.56
C SER A 198 -15.61 -6.99 0.30
N GLN A 199 -15.68 -6.22 -0.80
CA GLN A 199 -16.18 -6.68 -2.10
C GLN A 199 -15.13 -7.50 -2.89
N CYS A 200 -13.87 -7.48 -2.45
CA CYS A 200 -12.79 -8.25 -3.08
C CYS A 200 -12.92 -9.73 -2.71
N GLN A 201 -13.54 -10.53 -3.59
CA GLN A 201 -13.90 -11.93 -3.31
C GLN A 201 -12.69 -12.82 -2.99
N ASN A 202 -11.53 -12.54 -3.58
CA ASN A 202 -10.31 -13.33 -3.41
C ASN A 202 -9.35 -12.78 -2.34
N LEU A 203 -9.73 -11.70 -1.65
CA LEU A 203 -8.88 -11.06 -0.66
C LEU A 203 -8.68 -11.94 0.57
N GLN A 204 -7.42 -12.29 0.83
CA GLN A 204 -7.00 -13.16 1.94
C GLN A 204 -6.23 -12.37 2.99
N ASN A 205 -5.47 -11.35 2.59
CA ASN A 205 -4.59 -10.59 3.48
C ASN A 205 -4.88 -9.09 3.35
N LEU A 206 -5.35 -8.48 4.44
CA LEU A 206 -5.62 -7.06 4.51
C LEU A 206 -4.78 -6.42 5.62
N HIS A 207 -4.00 -5.40 5.27
CA HIS A 207 -3.27 -4.57 6.23
C HIS A 207 -3.55 -3.10 5.94
N LEU A 208 -4.26 -2.44 6.86
CA LEU A 208 -4.56 -1.02 6.77
C LEU A 208 -3.99 -0.26 7.95
N GLN A 209 -3.34 0.86 7.67
CA GLN A 209 -2.81 1.76 8.70
C GLN A 209 -3.15 3.23 8.38
N LEU A 210 -3.88 3.86 9.30
CA LEU A 210 -4.07 5.30 9.37
C LEU A 210 -3.61 5.74 10.76
N ILE A 211 -2.56 6.57 10.85
CA ILE A 211 -2.12 7.16 12.12
C ILE A 211 -2.03 8.67 11.90
N LYS A 212 -2.55 9.49 12.83
CA LYS A 212 -2.46 10.95 12.83
C LYS A 212 -3.31 11.66 11.77
N VAL A 213 -4.63 11.51 11.91
CA VAL A 213 -5.60 12.34 11.20
C VAL A 213 -5.94 13.55 12.07
N PRO A 214 -5.97 14.78 11.55
CA PRO A 214 -6.66 15.88 12.21
C PRO A 214 -8.16 15.58 12.17
N LEU A 215 -8.64 14.81 13.16
CA LEU A 215 -10.06 14.46 13.27
C LEU A 215 -10.86 15.69 13.66
N LYS A 216 -11.25 16.49 12.65
CA LYS A 216 -12.47 17.29 12.74
C LYS A 216 -13.60 16.27 12.90
N LEU A 217 -14.30 16.35 14.02
CA LEU A 217 -15.41 15.45 14.37
C LEU A 217 -16.44 15.46 13.24
N CYS A 218 -16.43 14.45 12.37
CA CYS A 218 -17.60 14.11 11.59
C CYS A 218 -18.37 13.08 12.43
N GLU A 219 -19.54 13.47 12.93
CA GLU A 219 -20.51 12.53 13.47
C GLU A 219 -21.12 11.75 12.30
N SER A 220 -20.36 10.84 11.69
CA SER A 220 -20.93 9.99 10.64
C SER A 220 -21.97 9.05 11.25
N LYS A 221 -23.18 9.08 10.69
CA LYS A 221 -24.25 8.11 10.96
C LYS A 221 -23.98 6.75 10.32
N ASP A 222 -22.97 6.67 9.46
CA ASP A 222 -22.58 5.45 8.73
C ASP A 222 -21.68 4.60 9.63
N SER A 223 -22.20 3.49 10.13
CA SER A 223 -21.47 2.55 10.99
C SER A 223 -20.38 1.80 10.22
N PHE A 224 -19.33 1.38 10.94
CA PHE A 224 -18.36 0.39 10.46
C PHE A 224 -19.04 -0.96 10.21
N ASP A 225 -19.42 -1.23 8.97
CA ASP A 225 -20.04 -2.50 8.59
C ASP A 225 -18.97 -3.48 8.11
N PHE A 226 -18.32 -4.16 9.05
CA PHE A 226 -17.32 -5.19 8.78
C PHE A 226 -17.86 -6.47 8.09
N TYR A 227 -19.14 -6.51 7.68
CA TYR A 227 -19.91 -7.75 7.54
C TYR A 227 -19.53 -8.72 6.40
N CYS A 228 -18.61 -8.40 5.48
CA CYS A 228 -18.66 -9.09 4.17
C CYS A 228 -17.37 -9.77 3.67
N TYR A 229 -16.27 -9.77 4.41
CA TYR A 229 -15.07 -10.49 3.95
C TYR A 229 -15.30 -12.00 4.00
N LYS A 230 -15.39 -12.71 2.87
CA LYS A 230 -15.62 -14.18 2.90
C LYS A 230 -14.34 -14.97 3.17
N ASN A 231 -13.26 -14.59 2.48
CA ASN A 231 -12.02 -15.38 2.40
C ASN A 231 -10.84 -14.77 3.18
N LEU A 232 -11.09 -13.73 3.98
CA LEU A 232 -10.03 -13.02 4.68
C LEU A 232 -9.42 -13.89 5.78
N TYR A 233 -8.14 -14.20 5.64
CA TYR A 233 -7.35 -15.04 6.52
C TYR A 233 -6.52 -14.23 7.52
N GLN A 234 -5.93 -13.12 7.05
CA GLN A 234 -5.14 -12.20 7.86
C GLN A 234 -5.71 -10.79 7.79
N LEU A 235 -5.94 -10.21 8.97
CA LEU A 235 -6.38 -8.84 9.14
C LEU A 235 -5.40 -8.09 10.05
N THR A 236 -4.79 -7.03 9.55
CA THR A 236 -4.05 -6.06 10.34
C THR A 236 -4.71 -4.71 10.21
N LEU A 237 -5.19 -4.16 11.32
CA LEU A 237 -5.75 -2.82 11.37
C LEU A 237 -5.03 -2.02 12.46
N ASN A 238 -4.53 -0.85 12.08
CA ASN A 238 -4.24 0.18 13.07
C ASN A 238 -5.49 1.06 13.23
N LEU A 239 -6.10 0.99 14.41
CA LEU A 239 -7.28 1.77 14.81
C LEU A 239 -6.89 2.86 15.82
N ASP A 240 -5.59 3.14 15.99
CA ASP A 240 -5.07 4.17 16.86
C ASP A 240 -5.65 5.52 16.46
N GLN A 241 -6.05 6.29 17.47
CA GLN A 241 -6.60 7.64 17.29
C GLN A 241 -7.92 7.71 16.52
N LEU A 242 -8.48 6.60 16.01
CA LEU A 242 -9.88 6.56 15.62
C LEU A 242 -10.71 6.71 16.90
N LYS A 243 -11.62 7.69 16.95
CA LYS A 243 -12.49 7.96 18.12
C LYS A 243 -13.61 6.92 18.22
N LEU A 244 -13.26 5.63 18.13
CA LEU A 244 -14.22 4.55 18.07
C LEU A 244 -15.08 4.53 19.34
N LYS A 245 -16.39 4.54 19.13
CA LYS A 245 -17.39 4.39 20.19
C LYS A 245 -17.45 2.93 20.63
N GLN A 246 -17.95 2.72 21.84
CA GLN A 246 -18.19 1.37 22.40
C GLN A 246 -18.96 0.46 21.44
N LYS A 247 -20.03 0.98 20.82
CA LYS A 247 -20.89 0.20 19.92
C LYS A 247 -20.14 -0.33 18.70
N GLU A 248 -19.23 0.45 18.11
CA GLU A 248 -18.43 0.05 16.94
C GLU A 248 -17.45 -1.07 17.32
N LEU A 249 -16.77 -0.94 18.46
CA LEU A 249 -15.88 -1.98 18.97
C LEU A 249 -16.64 -3.27 19.33
N GLU A 250 -17.84 -3.17 19.90
CA GLU A 250 -18.70 -4.33 20.18
C GLU A 250 -19.18 -5.01 18.89
N GLN A 251 -19.54 -4.23 17.87
CA GLN A 251 -19.92 -4.72 16.55
C GLN A 251 -18.75 -5.44 15.88
N PHE A 252 -17.55 -4.87 15.95
CA PHE A 252 -16.34 -5.51 15.45
C PHE A 252 -16.02 -6.82 16.18
N ALA A 253 -16.16 -6.86 17.50
CA ALA A 253 -15.99 -8.11 18.26
C ALA A 253 -17.05 -9.16 17.91
N LYS A 254 -18.31 -8.76 17.67
CA LYS A 254 -19.37 -9.66 17.18
C LYS A 254 -19.03 -10.20 15.79
N TYR A 255 -18.60 -9.34 14.88
CA TYR A 255 -18.12 -9.74 13.56
C TYR A 255 -17.00 -10.77 13.67
N LEU A 256 -15.97 -10.50 14.47
CA LEU A 256 -14.89 -11.46 14.69
C LEU A 256 -15.37 -12.77 15.30
N LYS A 257 -16.44 -12.82 16.11
CA LYS A 257 -16.97 -14.11 16.59
C LYS A 257 -17.57 -14.94 15.47
N ILE A 258 -18.33 -14.32 14.57
CA ILE A 258 -19.04 -14.98 13.46
C ILE A 258 -18.06 -15.34 12.34
N GLN A 259 -17.05 -14.51 12.11
CA GLN A 259 -16.14 -14.65 10.99
C GLN A 259 -15.11 -15.77 11.21
N GLN A 260 -15.29 -16.91 10.57
CA GLN A 260 -14.45 -18.10 10.82
C GLN A 260 -13.17 -18.16 9.99
N SER A 261 -13.09 -17.43 8.87
CA SER A 261 -11.91 -17.48 7.98
C SER A 261 -10.68 -16.76 8.56
N ILE A 262 -10.86 -15.71 9.36
CA ILE A 262 -9.74 -14.98 9.97
C ILE A 262 -9.03 -15.87 11.00
N ARG A 263 -7.72 -16.06 10.80
CA ARG A 263 -6.80 -16.77 11.70
C ARG A 263 -5.72 -15.86 12.29
N TYR A 264 -5.34 -14.80 11.57
CA TYR A 264 -4.29 -13.86 12.00
C TYR A 264 -4.90 -12.48 12.16
N LEU A 265 -4.88 -11.95 13.38
CA LEU A 265 -5.44 -10.64 13.70
C LEU A 265 -4.39 -9.78 14.40
N LYS A 266 -4.03 -8.65 13.81
CA LYS A 266 -3.19 -7.64 14.48
C LYS A 266 -3.99 -6.35 14.58
N LEU A 267 -4.22 -5.90 15.81
CA LEU A 267 -4.97 -4.68 16.08
C LEU A 267 -4.11 -3.73 16.89
N THR A 268 -3.93 -2.51 16.41
CA THR A 268 -3.29 -1.47 17.24
C THR A 268 -4.40 -0.53 17.71
N ILE A 269 -4.52 -0.39 19.03
CA ILE A 269 -5.43 0.55 19.70
C ILE A 269 -4.63 1.20 20.85
N SER A 270 -4.18 2.43 20.64
CA SER A 270 -3.37 3.20 21.59
C SER A 270 -4.25 3.99 22.56
N ASN A 271 -3.83 4.04 23.82
CA ASN A 271 -4.57 4.61 24.95
C ASN A 271 -4.48 6.16 25.07
N TYR A 272 -4.05 6.87 24.02
CA TYR A 272 -3.48 8.20 24.16
C TYR A 272 -4.44 9.34 24.56
N TYR A 273 -5.75 9.10 24.72
CA TYR A 273 -6.74 10.15 25.06
C TYR A 273 -7.71 9.80 26.21
N TYR A 274 -7.42 8.82 27.07
CA TYR A 274 -8.38 8.41 28.10
C TYR A 274 -8.16 9.03 29.48
N TYR A 275 -8.70 10.24 29.68
CA TYR A 275 -8.95 10.81 31.01
C TYR A 275 -10.30 10.37 31.62
N GLN A 276 -11.04 9.44 30.99
CA GLN A 276 -12.28 8.89 31.55
C GLN A 276 -12.16 7.37 31.76
N ALA A 277 -12.24 6.94 33.03
CA ALA A 277 -12.05 5.55 33.46
C ALA A 277 -12.99 4.55 32.78
N GLU A 278 -14.23 4.96 32.46
CA GLU A 278 -15.24 4.10 31.83
C GLU A 278 -14.82 3.61 30.43
N LYS A 279 -14.22 4.46 29.61
CA LYS A 279 -13.82 4.07 28.25
C LYS A 279 -12.65 3.08 28.22
N LYS A 280 -11.75 3.17 29.21
CA LYS A 280 -10.66 2.19 29.43
C LYS A 280 -11.21 0.81 29.80
N GLN A 281 -12.24 0.76 30.64
CA GLN A 281 -12.88 -0.48 31.04
C GLN A 281 -13.62 -1.14 29.87
N THR A 282 -14.34 -0.37 29.05
CA THR A 282 -15.02 -0.88 27.85
C THR A 282 -14.04 -1.46 26.84
N GLN A 283 -12.92 -0.79 26.57
CA GLN A 283 -11.89 -1.35 25.69
C GLN A 283 -11.37 -2.66 26.27
N LEU A 284 -10.99 -2.72 27.55
CA LEU A 284 -10.55 -3.96 28.19
C LEU A 284 -11.57 -5.11 28.08
N ILE A 285 -12.87 -4.83 28.23
CA ILE A 285 -13.94 -5.84 28.07
C ILE A 285 -13.98 -6.37 26.64
N ILE A 286 -13.83 -5.51 25.64
CA ILE A 286 -13.88 -5.89 24.23
C ILE A 286 -12.60 -6.64 23.83
N LEU A 287 -11.44 -6.20 24.31
CA LEU A 287 -10.17 -6.91 24.18
C LEU A 287 -10.29 -8.31 24.78
N ASN A 288 -10.84 -8.43 25.99
CA ASN A 288 -11.12 -9.72 26.62
C ASN A 288 -12.04 -10.61 25.78
N ASN A 289 -13.04 -10.03 25.10
CA ASN A 289 -13.90 -10.77 24.19
C ASN A 289 -13.16 -11.28 22.94
N ILE A 290 -12.21 -10.51 22.40
CA ILE A 290 -11.35 -10.93 21.29
C ILE A 290 -10.34 -12.00 21.77
N TYR A 291 -9.78 -11.86 22.97
CA TYR A 291 -8.86 -12.84 23.57
C TYR A 291 -9.51 -14.23 23.73
N LYS A 292 -10.81 -14.28 24.01
CA LYS A 292 -11.57 -15.54 24.11
C LYS A 292 -11.72 -16.28 22.78
N ILE A 293 -11.45 -15.65 21.64
CA ILE A 293 -11.52 -16.29 20.33
C ILE A 293 -10.27 -17.17 20.13
N LYS A 294 -10.42 -18.49 20.36
CA LYS A 294 -9.31 -19.46 20.37
C LYS A 294 -8.63 -19.65 19.01
N ARG A 295 -9.34 -19.45 17.89
CA ARG A 295 -8.79 -19.68 16.54
C ARG A 295 -7.79 -18.61 16.07
N LEU A 296 -7.70 -17.48 16.77
CA LEU A 296 -6.83 -16.35 16.39
C LEU A 296 -5.42 -16.54 16.97
N VAL A 297 -4.41 -16.62 16.10
CA VAL A 297 -3.03 -16.98 16.42
C VAL A 297 -2.19 -15.79 16.92
N PHE A 298 -2.41 -14.59 16.35
CA PHE A 298 -1.75 -13.36 16.78
C PHE A 298 -2.79 -12.42 17.41
N LYS A 299 -2.43 -11.80 18.55
CA LYS A 299 -3.28 -10.90 19.34
C LYS A 299 -2.41 -9.82 20.00
N PHE A 300 -1.72 -8.99 19.23
CA PHE A 300 -1.12 -7.79 19.83
C PHE A 300 -2.23 -6.79 20.07
N LEU A 301 -2.37 -6.39 21.33
CA LEU A 301 -3.24 -5.34 21.83
C LEU A 301 -2.50 -4.75 23.05
N LEU A 302 -2.23 -3.44 23.00
CA LEU A 302 -1.51 -2.57 23.96
C LEU A 302 -0.04 -2.27 23.61
N VAL A 303 0.18 -1.02 23.18
CA VAL A 303 1.33 -0.17 23.57
C VAL A 303 0.73 1.11 24.16
#